data_AF-A0AAV0WV09-F1
#
_entry.id   AF-A0AAV0WV09-F1
#
_cell.length_a   1.000
_cell.length_b   1.000
_cell.length_c   1.000
_cell.angle_alpha   90.00
_cell.angle_beta   90.00
_cell.angle_gamma   90.00
#
_symmetry.space_group_name_H-M   'P 1'
#
loop_
_entity.id
_entity.type
_entity.pdbx_description
1 polymer ?
#
loop_
_entity_poly.entity_id
_entity_poly.type
_entity_poly.pdbx_seq_one_letter_code
_entity_poly.pdbx_strand_id
1 'polypeptide(L)'
;MIHGPCETQTGDDGYPKYRRRAPKNGGFTVEINGKTLDNRWVVPYNPVFSRTFGAHINVEICNSVKSIKYICKYITKGSDQAAFGFENDNDEVKLYESGRYISSS
;
A
#
# COMPACT_ATOMS: atom_id res chain seq x y z
N MET A 1 17.76 -5.00 -20.66
CA MET A 1 16.97 -6.19 -20.31
C MET A 1 17.10 -6.42 -18.80
N ILE A 2 16.25 -5.80 -17.98
CA ILE A 2 16.41 -5.79 -16.52
C ILE A 2 15.69 -7.02 -15.97
N HIS A 3 16.45 -8.06 -15.63
CA HIS A 3 15.94 -9.15 -14.81
C HIS A 3 15.83 -8.64 -13.37
N GLY A 4 14.60 -8.62 -12.82
CA GLY A 4 14.38 -8.36 -11.40
C GLY A 4 15.10 -9.40 -10.52
N PRO A 5 15.24 -9.14 -9.21
CA PRO A 5 16.03 -10.01 -8.34
C PRO A 5 15.42 -11.42 -8.25
N CYS A 6 16.27 -12.44 -8.09
CA CYS A 6 15.88 -13.86 -8.04
C CYS A 6 15.17 -14.25 -6.72
N GLU A 7 15.22 -13.37 -5.72
CA GLU A 7 14.55 -13.40 -4.42
C GLU A 7 14.23 -11.97 -3.98
N THR A 8 13.32 -11.80 -3.01
CA THR A 8 13.05 -10.47 -2.46
C THR A 8 14.25 -10.04 -1.63
N GLN A 9 14.80 -8.86 -1.93
CA GLN A 9 15.99 -8.34 -1.28
C GLN A 9 15.70 -6.96 -0.67
N THR A 10 16.44 -6.58 0.37
CA THR A 10 16.39 -5.21 0.89
C THR A 10 17.06 -4.26 -0.11
N GLY A 11 16.35 -3.22 -0.53
CA GLY A 11 16.90 -2.17 -1.38
C GLY A 11 17.79 -1.20 -0.61
N ASP A 12 18.70 -0.54 -1.32
CA ASP A 12 19.63 0.46 -0.77
C ASP A 12 18.90 1.69 -0.20
N ASP A 13 17.70 1.94 -0.71
CA ASP A 13 16.77 2.96 -0.23
C ASP A 13 15.97 2.53 1.00
N GLY A 14 16.13 1.29 1.48
CA GLY A 14 15.42 0.69 2.62
C GLY A 14 14.02 0.15 2.30
N TYR A 15 13.64 0.13 1.01
CA TYR A 15 12.41 -0.50 0.55
C TYR A 15 12.71 -1.91 0.01
N PRO A 16 11.76 -2.86 0.14
CA PRO A 16 11.96 -4.20 -0.42
C PRO A 16 11.98 -4.16 -1.95
N LYS A 17 13.04 -4.71 -2.56
CA LYS A 17 13.11 -5.04 -3.98
C LYS A 17 12.47 -6.41 -4.19
N TYR A 18 11.18 -6.42 -4.50
CA TYR A 18 10.42 -7.65 -4.70
C TYR A 18 10.94 -8.49 -5.88
N ARG A 19 11.03 -9.80 -5.67
CA ARG A 19 11.21 -10.74 -6.78
C ARG A 19 10.01 -10.71 -7.72
N ARG A 20 10.29 -10.59 -9.02
CA ARG A 20 9.30 -10.72 -10.09
C ARG A 20 9.76 -11.77 -11.10
N ARG A 21 9.02 -12.88 -11.20
CA ARG A 21 9.33 -13.93 -12.19
C ARG A 21 8.98 -13.43 -13.58
N ALA A 22 9.99 -13.40 -14.47
CA ALA A 22 9.77 -13.15 -15.88
C ALA A 22 9.00 -14.33 -16.52
N PRO A 23 8.29 -14.12 -17.65
CA PRO A 23 7.54 -15.19 -18.31
C PRO A 23 8.41 -16.43 -18.59
N LYS A 24 9.64 -16.23 -19.07
CA LYS A 24 10.63 -17.30 -19.32
C LYS A 24 11.07 -18.10 -18.08
N ASN A 25 10.79 -17.60 -16.87
CA ASN A 25 11.16 -18.21 -15.58
C ASN A 25 9.90 -18.60 -14.77
N GLY A 26 8.82 -19.00 -15.45
CA GLY A 26 7.55 -19.37 -14.82
C GLY A 26 6.77 -18.19 -14.27
N GLY A 27 6.91 -17.01 -14.89
CA GLY A 27 6.05 -15.85 -14.67
C GLY A 27 4.77 -15.94 -15.51
N PHE A 28 3.73 -15.20 -15.13
CA PHE A 28 2.44 -15.20 -15.83
C PHE A 28 2.32 -13.95 -16.73
N THR A 29 1.56 -14.10 -17.80
CA THR A 29 1.16 -13.01 -18.69
C THR A 29 -0.33 -13.06 -18.95
N VAL A 30 -0.97 -11.90 -19.03
CA VAL A 30 -2.40 -11.77 -19.34
C VAL A 30 -2.59 -10.70 -20.42
N GLU A 31 -3.52 -10.94 -21.34
CA GLU A 31 -3.95 -9.92 -22.32
C GLU A 31 -5.09 -9.11 -21.72
N ILE A 32 -4.92 -7.80 -21.60
CA ILE A 32 -5.95 -6.86 -21.16
C ILE A 32 -6.00 -5.71 -22.16
N ASN A 33 -7.16 -5.47 -22.78
CA ASN A 33 -7.39 -4.40 -23.76
C ASN A 33 -6.34 -4.38 -24.90
N GLY A 34 -6.00 -5.55 -25.44
CA GLY A 34 -5.00 -5.68 -26.52
C GLY A 34 -3.56 -5.41 -26.09
N LYS A 35 -3.27 -5.36 -24.78
CA LYS A 35 -1.92 -5.25 -24.22
C LYS A 35 -1.58 -6.48 -23.41
N THR A 36 -0.43 -7.07 -23.69
CA THR A 36 0.12 -8.15 -22.87
C THR A 36 0.77 -7.57 -21.62
N LEU A 37 0.20 -7.86 -20.45
CA LEU A 37 0.74 -7.50 -19.14
C LEU A 37 1.47 -8.71 -18.53
N ASP A 38 2.64 -8.46 -17.95
CA ASP A 38 3.39 -9.46 -17.18
C ASP A 38 3.33 -9.17 -15.67
N ASN A 39 3.94 -10.05 -14.87
CA ASN A 39 4.05 -9.92 -13.41
C ASN A 39 4.66 -8.59 -12.90
N ARG A 40 5.24 -7.73 -13.76
CA ARG A 40 5.77 -6.43 -13.33
C ARG A 40 4.68 -5.41 -13.04
N TRP A 41 3.49 -5.64 -13.57
CA TRP A 41 2.32 -4.78 -13.42
C TRP A 41 1.45 -5.16 -12.22
N VAL A 42 1.74 -6.28 -11.56
CA VAL A 42 0.94 -6.82 -10.46
C VAL A 42 1.70 -6.66 -9.15
N VAL A 43 0.99 -6.20 -8.12
CA VAL A 43 1.50 -6.21 -6.75
C VAL A 43 1.45 -7.65 -6.22
N PRO A 44 2.57 -8.20 -5.70
CA PRO A 44 2.58 -9.54 -5.12
C PRO A 44 1.47 -9.71 -4.07
N TYR A 45 0.83 -10.87 -4.06
CA TYR A 45 -0.20 -11.21 -3.07
C TYR A 45 0.04 -12.62 -2.53
N ASN A 46 -0.50 -12.89 -1.34
CA ASN A 46 -0.49 -14.23 -0.75
C ASN A 46 -1.80 -14.94 -1.10
N PRO A 47 -1.79 -16.03 -1.90
CA PRO A 47 -3.00 -16.74 -2.29
C PRO A 47 -3.82 -17.28 -1.10
N VAL A 48 -3.14 -17.65 0.01
CA VAL A 48 -3.81 -18.13 1.22
C VAL A 48 -4.63 -17.00 1.82
N PHE A 49 -4.01 -15.86 2.11
CA PHE A 49 -4.72 -14.73 2.72
C PHE A 49 -5.77 -14.13 1.78
N SER A 50 -5.48 -14.03 0.48
CA SER A 50 -6.46 -13.52 -0.47
C SER A 50 -7.68 -14.41 -0.59
N ARG A 51 -7.51 -15.73 -0.51
CA ARG A 51 -8.64 -16.66 -0.51
C ARG A 51 -9.38 -16.66 0.84
N THR A 52 -8.66 -16.61 1.95
CA THR A 52 -9.25 -16.63 3.30
C THR A 52 -10.10 -15.40 3.58
N PHE A 53 -9.65 -14.21 3.16
CA PHE A 53 -10.32 -12.94 3.47
C PHE A 53 -11.07 -12.33 2.28
N GLY A 54 -11.00 -12.94 1.09
CA GLY A 54 -11.64 -12.41 -0.11
C GLY A 54 -11.11 -11.04 -0.55
N ALA A 55 -9.89 -10.68 -0.15
CA ALA A 55 -9.31 -9.35 -0.35
C ALA A 55 -7.87 -9.43 -0.87
N HIS A 56 -7.42 -8.41 -1.60
CA HIS A 56 -6.02 -8.27 -1.99
C HIS A 56 -5.22 -7.74 -0.80
N ILE A 57 -4.50 -8.65 -0.12
CA ILE A 57 -3.72 -8.33 1.08
C ILE A 57 -2.24 -8.30 0.71
N ASN A 58 -1.62 -7.14 0.91
CA ASN A 58 -0.18 -6.97 0.81
C ASN A 58 0.47 -7.37 2.15
N VAL A 59 1.49 -8.22 2.10
CA VAL A 59 2.26 -8.65 3.29
C VAL A 59 3.69 -8.21 3.11
N GLU A 60 4.18 -7.38 4.05
CA GLU A 60 5.54 -6.86 4.01
C GLU A 60 6.30 -7.24 5.28
N ILE A 61 7.55 -7.69 5.11
CA ILE A 61 8.47 -7.90 6.23
C ILE A 61 9.24 -6.59 6.42
N CYS A 62 9.02 -5.92 7.55
CA CYS A 62 9.72 -4.69 7.88
C CYS A 62 10.97 -4.97 8.71
N ASN A 63 12.14 -4.76 8.09
CA ASN A 63 13.44 -4.91 8.75
C ASN A 63 14.31 -3.63 8.71
N SER A 64 13.68 -2.47 8.50
CA SER A 64 14.40 -1.18 8.52
C SER A 64 13.53 -0.07 9.11
N VAL A 65 14.19 0.97 9.66
CA VAL A 65 13.52 2.18 10.14
C VAL A 65 12.69 2.84 9.03
N LYS A 66 13.13 2.76 7.77
CA LYS A 66 12.40 3.29 6.63
C LYS A 66 11.14 2.49 6.32
N SER A 67 11.19 1.16 6.46
CA SER A 67 10.01 0.28 6.31
C SER A 67 8.99 0.54 7.43
N ILE A 68 9.43 0.75 8.66
CA ILE A 68 8.56 1.14 9.79
C ILE A 68 7.92 2.51 9.51
N LYS A 69 8.72 3.50 9.09
CA LYS A 69 8.22 4.83 8.70
C LYS A 69 7.18 4.74 7.59
N TYR A 70 7.36 3.83 6.63
CA TYR A 70 6.40 3.58 5.57
C TYR A 70 5.07 3.06 6.13
N ILE A 71 5.07 2.03 6.99
CA ILE A 71 3.84 1.55 7.65
C ILE A 71 3.17 2.69 8.43
N CYS A 72 3.92 3.42 9.26
CA CYS A 72 3.38 4.55 10.01
C CYS A 72 2.77 5.61 9.08
N LYS A 73 3.42 5.91 7.95
CA LYS A 73 2.87 6.82 6.94
C LYS A 73 1.55 6.29 6.37
N TYR A 74 1.42 4.99 6.10
CA TYR A 74 0.18 4.40 5.56
C TYR A 74 -0.96 4.43 6.57
N ILE A 75 -0.70 4.04 7.82
CA ILE A 75 -1.68 4.12 8.91
C ILE A 75 -2.12 5.57 9.11
N THR A 76 -1.17 6.51 9.03
CA THR A 76 -1.46 7.93 9.27
C THR A 76 -1.92 8.70 8.03
N LYS A 77 -1.93 8.07 6.84
CA LYS A 77 -2.28 8.70 5.56
C LYS A 77 -3.75 9.10 5.49
N GLY A 78 -4.61 8.46 6.28
CA GLY A 78 -6.02 8.79 6.39
C GLY A 78 -6.54 8.45 7.77
N SER A 79 -6.72 9.46 8.61
CA SER A 79 -7.93 9.52 9.42
C SER A 79 -9.01 10.13 8.55
N ASP A 80 -10.25 9.67 8.66
CA ASP A 80 -11.40 10.49 8.28
C ASP A 80 -11.23 11.82 9.02
N GLN A 81 -10.89 12.87 8.28
CA GLN A 81 -10.91 14.21 8.83
C GLN A 81 -12.38 14.59 8.92
N ALA A 82 -12.93 14.49 10.11
CA ALA A 82 -14.25 15.03 10.39
C ALA A 82 -14.07 16.50 10.80
N ALA A 83 -14.64 17.40 9.99
CA ALA A 83 -14.85 18.78 10.39
C ALA A 83 -16.20 18.83 11.12
N PHE A 84 -16.20 19.25 12.38
CA PHE A 84 -17.43 19.45 13.14
C PHE A 84 -17.72 20.95 13.16
N GLY A 85 -18.94 21.31 12.76
CA GLY A 85 -19.44 22.68 12.83
C GLY A 85 -20.24 22.90 14.11
N PHE A 86 -20.01 24.00 14.80
CA PHE A 86 -20.89 24.47 15.88
C PHE A 86 -21.85 25.51 15.30
N GLU A 87 -23.13 25.56 15.70
CA GLU A 87 -24.02 26.68 15.36
C GLU A 87 -23.54 27.93 16.11
N ASN A 88 -22.79 28.80 15.45
CA ASN A 88 -22.49 30.13 15.96
C ASN A 88 -22.34 31.12 14.79
N ASP A 89 -23.38 31.93 14.57
CA ASP A 89 -23.60 32.71 13.35
C ASP A 89 -22.65 33.90 13.12
N ASN A 90 -21.59 34.08 13.92
CA ASN A 90 -20.85 35.36 13.94
C ASN A 90 -19.32 35.26 13.90
N ASP A 91 -18.71 34.09 13.70
CA ASP A 91 -17.24 33.97 13.60
C ASP A 91 -16.82 32.77 12.72
N GLU A 92 -16.60 33.03 11.43
CA GLU A 92 -16.24 32.03 10.39
C GLU A 92 -14.99 31.20 10.77
N VAL A 93 -14.05 31.78 11.52
CA VAL A 93 -12.79 31.13 11.91
C VAL A 93 -12.97 30.24 13.15
N LYS A 94 -13.95 30.52 14.02
CA LYS A 94 -14.30 29.65 15.16
C LYS A 94 -15.34 28.58 14.84
N LEU A 95 -15.86 28.57 13.61
CA LEU A 95 -16.98 27.70 13.22
C LEU A 95 -16.57 26.25 12.98
N TYR A 96 -15.29 25.99 12.67
CA TYR A 96 -14.81 24.68 12.27
C TYR A 96 -13.58 24.27 13.08
N GLU A 97 -13.72 23.20 13.86
CA GLU A 97 -12.55 22.50 14.42
C GLU A 97 -12.27 21.22 13.62
N SER A 98 -11.01 21.07 13.19
CA SER A 98 -10.51 19.88 12.50
C SER A 98 -9.98 18.88 13.52
N GLY A 99 -10.74 17.83 13.79
CA GLY A 99 -10.35 16.74 14.69
C GLY A 99 -9.75 15.54 13.96
N ARG A 100 -8.83 14.82 14.61
CA ARG A 100 -8.34 13.52 14.15
C ARG A 100 -8.92 12.41 15.01
N TYR A 101 -9.70 11.51 14.43
CA TYR A 101 -10.17 10.33 15.14
C TYR A 101 -9.02 9.31 15.26
N ILE A 102 -8.69 8.94 16.51
CA ILE A 102 -7.75 7.87 16.82
C ILE A 102 -8.53 6.85 17.66
N SER A 103 -8.81 5.68 17.07
CA SER A 103 -9.42 4.56 17.78
C SER A 103 -8.48 3.37 17.76
N SER A 104 -8.36 2.72 18.91
CA SER A 104 -7.77 1.39 19.03
C SER A 104 -8.94 0.41 19.08
N SER A 105 -8.99 -0.53 18.12
CA SER A 105 -9.87 -1.69 18.20
C SER A 105 -9.53 -2.57 19.40
#